data_AF-A0A954AXC1-F1
#
_entry.id   AF-A0A954AXC1-F1
#
_cell.length_a   1.000
_cell.length_b   1.000
_cell.length_c   1.000
_cell.angle_alpha   90.00
_cell.angle_beta   90.00
_cell.angle_gamma   90.00
#
_symmetry.space_group_name_H-M   'P 1'
#
loop_
_entity.id
_entity.type
_entity.pdbx_description
1 polymer ?
#
loop_
_entity_poly.entity_id
_entity_poly.type
_entity_poly.pdbx_seq_one_letter_code
_entity_poly.pdbx_strand_id
1 'polypeptide(L)'
;MNIRADKVDTEKAAANSTPWEMLRSEFESFLSGQGAGESLAGLQMVSTPMDALWDNETYGTWLAWETWANNIPIWGPVYQPSAGNRVTDAYIQVLNNIDVPDVADPAAKKRADALRGEIAKINDQIGNLQDQLGEAWMKFDAGQKGLPPNRRTSFDSWYAQHYGAKIAGLTTQMSGLMGDFASASNKAGGGYQSVGQAILNFNNPAFQMQETDQSGAQLSYRTWSLQPDLKSWIEEVKRGQASTLNLTITTHTKTESKTQWGASAKAGFLYGIFNFGGSGGGTHLNVDTNETDFRMTWAAKGFTAVRIAAGQWYSQQVLQTFKNGPWLPSGPFGSGAAQPYGQKGTFALQPVVIYVAYQPSVSATVDQKTYSEVKTTWQAGLEVGIGPFTFGGSTQGSKDDAKWDDANRSFTITSASEHPQVIAVLNNVMPGN
;
A
#
# COMPACT_ATOMS: atom_id res chain seq x y z
N MET A 1 -45.23 -45.06 18.33
CA MET A 1 -45.17 -44.61 16.93
C MET A 1 -45.27 -43.10 16.92
N ASN A 2 -44.14 -42.40 16.81
CA ASN A 2 -44.07 -40.97 16.54
C ASN A 2 -42.63 -40.69 16.07
N ILE A 3 -42.48 -40.60 14.76
CA ILE A 3 -41.22 -40.26 14.08
C ILE A 3 -41.16 -38.73 14.08
N ARG A 4 -40.28 -38.15 14.91
CA ARG A 4 -39.89 -36.75 14.78
C ARG A 4 -38.86 -36.67 13.66
N ALA A 5 -39.21 -36.00 12.58
CA ALA A 5 -38.29 -35.66 11.51
C ALA A 5 -37.30 -34.61 12.02
N ASP A 6 -36.03 -35.00 12.08
CA ASP A 6 -34.93 -34.05 12.20
C ASP A 6 -34.94 -33.17 10.95
N LYS A 7 -35.06 -31.86 11.17
CA LYS A 7 -34.77 -30.85 10.16
C LYS A 7 -33.28 -30.96 9.84
N VAL A 8 -32.98 -31.57 8.70
CA VAL A 8 -31.70 -31.38 8.02
C VAL A 8 -31.71 -29.94 7.51
N ASP A 9 -31.10 -29.04 8.29
CA ASP A 9 -30.72 -27.72 7.81
C ASP A 9 -29.65 -27.93 6.72
N THR A 10 -30.12 -28.06 5.48
CA THR A 10 -29.30 -27.99 4.28
C THR A 10 -28.95 -26.53 4.09
N GLU A 11 -27.88 -26.09 4.76
CA GLU A 11 -27.17 -24.87 4.42
C GLU A 11 -26.83 -24.95 2.93
N LYS A 12 -27.54 -24.18 2.11
CA LYS A 12 -27.21 -23.96 0.71
C LYS A 12 -25.81 -23.35 0.66
N ALA A 13 -24.81 -24.19 0.39
CA ALA A 13 -23.50 -23.74 -0.07
C ALA A 13 -23.71 -22.72 -1.20
N ALA A 14 -23.15 -21.52 -1.03
CA ALA A 14 -23.33 -20.40 -1.93
C ALA A 14 -22.73 -20.73 -3.31
N ALA A 15 -23.59 -21.07 -4.27
CA ALA A 15 -23.24 -21.64 -5.58
C ALA A 15 -22.63 -20.65 -6.60
N ASN A 16 -21.80 -19.69 -6.19
CA ASN A 16 -21.01 -18.83 -7.11
C ASN A 16 -20.00 -17.99 -6.32
N SER A 17 -19.07 -18.62 -5.62
CA SER A 17 -17.95 -17.92 -4.99
C SER A 17 -16.69 -18.03 -5.85
N THR A 18 -15.93 -16.95 -5.92
CA THR A 18 -14.63 -17.00 -6.60
C THR A 18 -13.59 -17.59 -5.63
N PRO A 19 -12.58 -18.34 -6.12
CA PRO A 19 -11.47 -18.81 -5.28
C PRO A 19 -10.80 -17.68 -4.47
N TRP A 20 -10.81 -16.45 -4.99
CA TRP A 20 -10.33 -15.26 -4.29
C TRP A 20 -11.14 -14.90 -3.04
N GLU A 21 -12.47 -15.03 -3.09
CA GLU A 21 -13.34 -14.80 -1.93
C GLU A 21 -13.08 -15.85 -0.83
N MET A 22 -12.88 -17.11 -1.24
CA MET A 22 -12.51 -18.19 -0.32
C MET A 22 -11.15 -17.91 0.33
N LEU A 23 -10.13 -17.57 -0.48
CA LEU A 23 -8.78 -17.29 0.01
C LEU A 23 -8.77 -16.11 0.96
N ARG A 24 -9.48 -15.02 0.61
CA ARG A 24 -9.64 -13.86 1.48
C ARG A 24 -10.29 -14.24 2.81
N SER A 25 -11.39 -15.02 2.77
CA SER A 25 -12.09 -15.46 3.99
C SER A 25 -11.19 -16.31 4.89
N GLU A 26 -10.42 -17.24 4.32
CA GLU A 26 -9.45 -18.04 5.08
C GLU A 26 -8.32 -17.17 5.64
N PHE A 27 -7.86 -16.16 4.89
CA PHE A 27 -6.85 -15.24 5.37
C PHE A 27 -7.36 -14.35 6.50
N GLU A 28 -8.58 -13.82 6.40
CA GLU A 28 -9.23 -13.08 7.49
C GLU A 28 -9.40 -13.94 8.75
N SER A 29 -9.79 -15.20 8.58
CA SER A 29 -9.89 -16.20 9.67
C SER A 29 -8.52 -16.45 10.32
N PHE A 30 -7.48 -16.68 9.51
CA PHE A 30 -6.10 -16.86 9.97
C PHE A 30 -5.62 -15.65 10.77
N LEU A 31 -5.79 -14.42 10.25
CA LEU A 31 -5.38 -13.20 10.94
C LEU A 31 -6.14 -12.99 12.25
N SER A 32 -7.45 -13.25 12.26
CA SER A 32 -8.28 -13.14 13.48
C SER A 32 -7.84 -14.13 14.56
N GLY A 33 -7.50 -15.36 14.16
CA GLY A 33 -6.97 -16.39 15.06
C GLY A 33 -5.61 -16.06 15.65
N GLN A 34 -4.81 -15.22 14.98
CA GLN A 34 -3.53 -14.69 15.46
C GLN A 34 -3.69 -13.48 16.41
N GLY A 35 -4.93 -13.13 16.80
CA GLY A 35 -5.18 -12.02 17.71
C GLY A 35 -5.08 -10.65 17.04
N ALA A 36 -5.35 -10.55 15.73
CA ALA A 36 -5.58 -9.26 15.09
C ALA A 36 -6.82 -8.60 15.74
N GLY A 37 -6.61 -7.81 16.80
CA GLY A 37 -7.65 -7.05 17.47
C GLY A 37 -8.17 -5.85 16.66
N GLU A 38 -7.67 -5.66 15.45
CA GLU A 38 -8.02 -4.57 14.53
C GLU A 38 -9.11 -5.02 13.56
N SER A 39 -10.01 -4.10 13.23
CA SER A 39 -11.02 -4.34 12.20
C SER A 39 -10.34 -4.57 10.85
N LEU A 40 -10.54 -5.76 10.26
CA LEU A 40 -10.05 -6.10 8.91
C LEU A 40 -10.88 -5.42 7.79
N ALA A 41 -11.66 -4.38 8.13
CA ALA A 41 -12.47 -3.58 7.22
C ALA A 41 -11.72 -3.15 5.96
N GLY A 42 -10.49 -2.65 6.16
CA GLY A 42 -9.64 -2.12 5.11
C GLY A 42 -8.70 -3.14 4.48
N LEU A 43 -8.91 -4.45 4.70
CA LEU A 43 -8.06 -5.50 4.13
C LEU A 43 -8.30 -5.61 2.61
N GLN A 44 -7.20 -5.49 1.87
CA GLN A 44 -7.14 -5.60 0.42
C GLN A 44 -6.17 -6.70 0.02
N MET A 45 -6.64 -7.70 -0.73
CA MET A 45 -5.78 -8.79 -1.23
C MET A 45 -4.99 -8.33 -2.45
N VAL A 46 -3.71 -8.68 -2.53
CA VAL A 46 -2.91 -8.44 -3.74
C VAL A 46 -3.32 -9.47 -4.80
N SER A 47 -3.94 -9.02 -5.90
CA SER A 47 -4.38 -9.90 -6.99
C SER A 47 -3.40 -9.99 -8.15
N THR A 48 -2.53 -9.00 -8.28
CA THR A 48 -1.38 -9.00 -9.19
C THR A 48 -0.15 -9.18 -8.30
N PRO A 49 0.54 -10.32 -8.34
CA PRO A 49 1.67 -10.59 -7.45
C PRO A 49 2.70 -9.46 -7.43
N MET A 50 3.21 -9.14 -6.23
CA MET A 50 4.19 -8.08 -6.02
C MET A 50 5.25 -8.56 -5.03
N ASP A 51 6.52 -8.30 -5.34
CA ASP A 51 7.62 -8.53 -4.43
C ASP A 51 7.75 -7.37 -3.42
N ALA A 52 8.09 -7.72 -2.17
CA ALA A 52 8.52 -6.79 -1.15
C ALA A 52 10.03 -6.52 -1.33
N LEU A 53 10.37 -5.56 -2.20
CA LEU A 53 11.76 -5.25 -2.57
C LEU A 53 12.40 -4.14 -1.72
N TRP A 54 11.80 -3.81 -0.57
CA TRP A 54 12.30 -2.73 0.29
C TRP A 54 13.44 -3.15 1.22
N ASP A 55 13.99 -4.36 1.02
CA ASP A 55 15.28 -4.82 1.55
C ASP A 55 16.48 -4.34 0.69
N ASN A 56 16.22 -3.71 -0.46
CA ASN A 56 17.24 -3.14 -1.33
C ASN A 56 18.11 -2.09 -0.60
N GLU A 57 19.44 -2.24 -0.67
CA GLU A 57 20.37 -1.38 0.09
C GLU A 57 20.46 0.06 -0.42
N THR A 58 20.03 0.34 -1.65
CA THR A 58 20.16 1.67 -2.27
C THR A 58 18.88 2.49 -2.16
N TYR A 59 17.73 1.90 -2.50
CA TYR A 59 16.44 2.61 -2.58
C TYR A 59 15.32 1.88 -1.82
N GLY A 60 15.66 0.89 -0.97
CA GLY A 60 14.66 0.10 -0.24
C GLY A 60 13.78 0.94 0.67
N THR A 61 14.37 1.85 1.46
CA THR A 61 13.62 2.78 2.31
C THR A 61 12.66 3.65 1.50
N TRP A 62 13.14 4.24 0.40
CA TRP A 62 12.28 4.99 -0.51
C TRP A 62 11.14 4.15 -1.05
N LEU A 63 11.39 2.91 -1.46
CA LEU A 63 10.37 2.01 -1.99
C LEU A 63 9.30 1.71 -0.93
N ALA A 64 9.72 1.39 0.30
CA ALA A 64 8.80 1.20 1.43
C ALA A 64 7.93 2.43 1.67
N TRP A 65 8.53 3.62 1.64
CA TRP A 65 7.83 4.87 1.95
C TRP A 65 6.91 5.31 0.81
N GLU A 66 7.43 5.44 -0.40
CA GLU A 66 6.68 6.06 -1.50
C GLU A 66 5.77 5.08 -2.25
N THR A 67 6.12 3.80 -2.31
CA THR A 67 5.29 2.80 -3.01
C THR A 67 4.22 2.23 -2.10
N TRP A 68 4.54 1.98 -0.82
CA TRP A 68 3.63 1.29 0.09
C TRP A 68 3.01 2.21 1.14
N ALA A 69 3.81 2.93 1.93
CA ALA A 69 3.28 3.71 3.05
C ALA A 69 2.52 4.98 2.60
N ASN A 70 3.05 5.66 1.59
CA ASN A 70 2.53 6.92 1.08
C ASN A 70 1.49 6.73 -0.03
N ASN A 71 1.23 5.52 -0.53
CA ASN A 71 0.21 5.32 -1.56
C ASN A 71 -1.19 5.26 -0.95
N ILE A 72 -2.16 5.95 -1.55
CA ILE A 72 -3.58 5.72 -1.26
C ILE A 72 -4.09 4.73 -2.31
N PRO A 73 -4.31 3.44 -1.98
CA PRO A 73 -4.77 2.47 -2.98
C PRO A 73 -6.20 2.77 -3.42
N ILE A 74 -6.58 2.19 -4.56
CA ILE A 74 -7.96 2.25 -5.05
C ILE A 74 -8.88 1.56 -4.04
N TRP A 75 -10.02 2.19 -3.73
CA TRP A 75 -11.03 1.64 -2.83
C TRP A 75 -11.60 0.32 -3.34
N GLY A 76 -11.50 -0.75 -2.55
CA GLY A 76 -12.06 -2.04 -2.91
C GLY A 76 -11.40 -3.21 -2.17
N PRO A 77 -11.83 -4.45 -2.45
CA PRO A 77 -11.31 -5.64 -1.78
C PRO A 77 -9.94 -6.12 -2.29
N VAL A 78 -9.47 -5.55 -3.40
CA VAL A 78 -8.21 -5.86 -4.06
C VAL A 78 -7.27 -4.68 -3.91
N TYR A 79 -6.02 -4.94 -3.59
CA TYR A 79 -5.00 -3.92 -3.53
C TYR A 79 -4.62 -3.55 -4.96
N GLN A 80 -4.84 -2.29 -5.30
CA GLN A 80 -4.35 -1.71 -6.54
C GLN A 80 -3.77 -0.34 -6.18
N PRO A 81 -2.47 -0.10 -6.41
CA PRO A 81 -1.89 1.20 -6.14
C PRO A 81 -2.54 2.22 -7.07
N SER A 82 -2.86 3.40 -6.53
CA SER A 82 -3.32 4.50 -7.38
C SER A 82 -2.13 5.22 -8.02
N ALA A 83 -2.33 5.67 -9.25
CA ALA A 83 -1.41 6.59 -9.89
C ALA A 83 -1.58 7.97 -9.25
N GLY A 84 -0.57 8.42 -8.52
CA GLY A 84 -0.47 9.81 -8.03
C GLY A 84 -1.24 10.16 -6.75
N ASN A 85 -2.14 9.32 -6.20
CA ASN A 85 -2.72 9.67 -4.89
C ASN A 85 -1.75 9.29 -3.78
N ARG A 86 -1.44 10.29 -2.93
CA ARG A 86 -0.49 10.15 -1.83
C ARG A 86 -1.10 10.56 -0.50
N VAL A 87 -0.74 9.83 0.55
CA VAL A 87 -1.18 10.10 1.93
C VAL A 87 -0.69 11.48 2.37
N THR A 88 0.55 11.84 2.06
CA THR A 88 1.12 13.15 2.38
C THR A 88 0.31 14.30 1.78
N ASP A 89 -0.09 14.16 0.52
CA ASP A 89 -0.78 15.21 -0.25
C ASP A 89 -2.22 15.34 0.23
N ALA A 90 -2.90 14.22 0.41
CA ALA A 90 -4.26 14.18 0.93
C ALA A 90 -4.33 14.72 2.36
N TYR A 91 -3.35 14.39 3.22
CA TYR A 91 -3.28 14.88 4.60
C TYR A 91 -3.15 16.40 4.66
N ILE A 92 -2.20 17.00 3.92
CA ILE A 92 -2.04 18.45 3.92
C ILE A 92 -3.21 19.17 3.25
N GLN A 93 -3.83 18.56 2.23
CA GLN A 93 -5.06 19.09 1.64
C GLN A 93 -6.18 19.17 2.67
N VAL A 94 -6.35 18.14 3.52
CA VAL A 94 -7.30 18.19 4.64
C VAL A 94 -6.94 19.29 5.62
N LEU A 95 -5.70 19.31 6.13
CA LEU A 95 -5.27 20.32 7.10
C LEU A 95 -5.48 21.75 6.60
N ASN A 96 -5.15 22.01 5.33
CA ASN A 96 -5.26 23.34 4.74
C ASN A 96 -6.71 23.80 4.58
N ASN A 97 -7.68 22.88 4.55
CA ASN A 97 -9.08 23.18 4.33
C ASN A 97 -9.96 23.09 5.57
N ILE A 98 -9.41 22.80 6.75
CA ILE A 98 -10.14 22.92 8.01
C ILE A 98 -10.40 24.40 8.29
N ASP A 99 -11.67 24.75 8.46
CA ASP A 99 -12.08 26.02 9.06
C ASP A 99 -12.23 25.82 10.58
N VAL A 100 -11.59 26.66 11.37
CA VAL A 100 -11.65 26.57 12.83
C VAL A 100 -12.60 27.66 13.32
N PRO A 101 -13.83 27.33 13.76
CA PRO A 101 -14.86 28.33 14.05
C PRO A 101 -14.62 29.05 15.38
N ASP A 102 -14.12 28.33 16.41
CA ASP A 102 -13.96 28.84 17.76
C ASP A 102 -12.51 29.27 18.03
N VAL A 103 -12.26 30.57 17.95
CA VAL A 103 -10.96 31.18 18.24
C VAL A 103 -11.09 32.30 19.27
N ALA A 104 -10.08 32.45 20.13
CA ALA A 104 -10.00 33.51 21.13
C ALA A 104 -9.69 34.88 20.49
N ASP A 105 -8.89 34.92 19.43
CA ASP A 105 -8.53 36.14 18.69
C ASP A 105 -8.85 35.99 17.19
N PRO A 106 -9.99 36.56 16.71
CA PRO A 106 -10.37 36.51 15.29
C PRO A 106 -9.38 37.21 14.35
N ALA A 107 -8.68 38.25 14.80
CA ALA A 107 -7.68 38.94 13.98
C ALA A 107 -6.43 38.06 13.81
N ALA A 108 -6.03 37.35 14.88
CA ALA A 108 -4.96 36.36 14.81
C ALA A 108 -5.33 35.19 13.88
N LYS A 109 -6.58 34.69 13.93
CA LYS A 109 -7.08 33.68 12.96
C LYS A 109 -6.93 34.17 11.53
N LYS A 110 -7.43 35.38 11.22
CA LYS A 110 -7.34 35.94 9.87
C LYS A 110 -5.89 36.04 9.38
N ARG A 111 -4.95 36.44 10.24
CA ARG A 111 -3.52 36.47 9.92
C ARG A 111 -2.97 35.06 9.67
N ALA A 112 -3.32 34.11 10.53
CA ALA A 112 -2.88 32.72 10.39
C ALA A 112 -3.43 32.05 9.12
N ASP A 113 -4.68 32.31 8.74
CA ASP A 113 -5.29 31.82 7.49
C ASP A 113 -4.56 32.39 6.26
N ALA A 114 -4.21 33.69 6.28
CA ALA A 114 -3.44 34.31 5.21
C ALA A 114 -2.04 33.67 5.07
N LEU A 115 -1.33 33.51 6.19
CA LEU A 115 -0.01 32.87 6.23
C LEU A 115 -0.06 31.41 5.76
N ARG A 116 -1.10 30.66 6.14
CA ARG A 116 -1.34 29.30 5.65
C ARG A 116 -1.41 29.24 4.13
N GLY A 117 -2.15 30.18 3.51
CA GLY A 117 -2.25 30.29 2.06
C GLY A 117 -0.91 30.62 1.38
N GLU A 118 -0.06 31.42 2.01
CA GLU A 118 1.30 31.71 1.52
C GLU A 118 2.23 30.49 1.64
N ILE A 119 2.19 29.78 2.78
CA ILE A 119 2.94 28.53 3.00
C ILE A 119 2.55 27.47 1.96
N ALA A 120 1.26 27.28 1.72
CA ALA A 120 0.77 26.32 0.73
C ALA A 120 1.34 26.61 -0.67
N LYS A 121 1.37 27.87 -1.10
CA LYS A 121 1.96 28.26 -2.40
C LYS A 121 3.45 27.95 -2.50
N ILE A 122 4.21 28.19 -1.44
CA ILE A 122 5.65 27.88 -1.44
C ILE A 122 5.88 26.37 -1.46
N ASN A 123 5.09 25.61 -0.70
CA ASN A 123 5.11 24.15 -0.75
C ASN A 123 4.84 23.63 -2.17
N ASP A 124 3.81 24.15 -2.85
CA ASP A 124 3.50 23.76 -4.23
C ASP A 124 4.69 24.07 -5.16
N GLN A 125 5.38 25.20 -4.96
CA GLN A 125 6.57 25.54 -5.74
C GLN A 125 7.75 24.59 -5.48
N ILE A 126 7.99 24.21 -4.21
CA ILE A 126 9.04 23.25 -3.85
C ILE A 126 8.71 21.87 -4.43
N GLY A 127 7.48 21.39 -4.26
CA GLY A 127 7.02 20.11 -4.80
C GLY A 127 7.18 20.03 -6.32
N ASN A 128 6.72 21.05 -7.06
CA ASN A 128 6.90 21.10 -8.52
C ASN A 128 8.37 21.06 -8.95
N LEU A 129 9.28 21.69 -8.19
CA LEU A 129 10.72 21.61 -8.49
C LEU A 129 11.30 20.23 -8.20
N GLN A 130 10.83 19.57 -7.14
CA GLN A 130 11.24 18.20 -6.79
C GLN A 130 10.72 17.17 -7.80
N ASP A 131 9.48 17.31 -8.28
CA ASP A 131 8.91 16.44 -9.31
C ASP A 131 9.70 16.51 -10.62
N GLN A 132 10.14 17.72 -11.00
CA GLN A 132 10.97 17.93 -12.19
C GLN A 132 12.40 17.39 -12.03
N LEU A 133 12.89 17.33 -10.80
CA LEU A 133 14.29 17.02 -10.51
C LEU A 133 14.64 15.58 -10.86
N GLY A 134 13.77 14.60 -10.55
CA GLY A 134 14.02 13.19 -10.84
C GLY A 134 14.17 12.94 -12.36
N GLU A 135 13.20 13.40 -13.15
CA GLU A 135 13.25 13.26 -14.62
C GLU A 135 14.45 13.99 -15.22
N ALA A 136 14.73 15.22 -14.75
CA ALA A 136 15.87 16.01 -15.21
C ALA A 136 17.20 15.34 -14.88
N TRP A 137 17.33 14.74 -13.69
CA TRP A 137 18.51 13.98 -13.28
C TRP A 137 18.69 12.73 -14.14
N MET A 138 17.64 11.91 -14.32
CA MET A 138 17.74 10.71 -15.17
C MET A 138 18.25 11.04 -16.57
N LYS A 139 17.70 12.09 -17.18
CA LYS A 139 18.08 12.54 -18.52
C LYS A 139 19.53 13.01 -18.56
N PHE A 140 19.96 13.77 -17.55
CA PHE A 140 21.34 14.24 -17.44
C PHE A 140 22.32 13.07 -17.22
N ASP A 141 22.02 12.18 -16.27
CA ASP A 141 22.89 11.06 -15.93
C ASP A 141 23.05 10.08 -17.10
N ALA A 142 21.96 9.80 -17.82
CA ALA A 142 22.00 9.02 -19.05
C ALA A 142 22.96 9.62 -20.09
N GLY A 143 22.99 10.94 -20.23
CA GLY A 143 23.86 11.65 -21.17
C GLY A 143 25.36 11.54 -20.84
N GLN A 144 25.72 11.31 -19.58
CA GLN A 144 27.11 11.16 -19.14
C GLN A 144 27.57 9.71 -18.97
N LYS A 145 26.73 8.70 -19.27
CA LYS A 145 27.09 7.27 -19.16
C LYS A 145 28.31 6.87 -19.99
N GLY A 146 28.56 7.55 -21.10
CA GLY A 146 29.76 7.33 -21.94
C GLY A 146 31.07 7.85 -21.33
N LEU A 147 31.01 8.68 -20.29
CA LEU A 147 32.19 9.23 -19.64
C LEU A 147 32.77 8.24 -18.62
N PRO A 148 34.11 8.22 -18.45
CA PRO A 148 34.75 7.53 -17.33
C PRO A 148 34.18 7.98 -15.98
N PRO A 149 34.05 7.10 -14.96
CA PRO A 149 33.39 7.44 -13.69
C PRO A 149 33.93 8.70 -13.00
N ASN A 150 35.24 8.93 -13.05
CA ASN A 150 35.88 10.11 -12.47
C ASN A 150 35.60 11.44 -13.22
N ARG A 151 34.95 11.37 -14.39
CA ARG A 151 34.53 12.54 -15.19
C ARG A 151 33.02 12.77 -15.14
N ARG A 152 32.27 11.92 -14.45
CA ARG A 152 30.83 12.09 -14.28
C ARG A 152 30.56 13.10 -13.17
N THR A 153 29.55 13.93 -13.37
CA THR A 153 29.05 14.85 -12.36
C THR A 153 28.12 14.07 -11.44
N SER A 154 28.36 14.12 -10.12
CA SER A 154 27.47 13.50 -9.14
C SER A 154 26.12 14.22 -9.08
N PHE A 155 25.11 13.53 -8.54
CA PHE A 155 23.81 14.14 -8.26
C PHE A 155 23.96 15.42 -7.43
N ASP A 156 24.72 15.39 -6.33
CA ASP A 156 24.90 16.56 -5.46
C ASP A 156 25.47 17.78 -6.18
N SER A 157 26.47 17.56 -7.04
CA SER A 157 27.11 18.65 -7.80
C SER A 157 26.15 19.23 -8.83
N TRP A 158 25.42 18.37 -9.55
CA TRP A 158 24.40 18.79 -10.51
C TRP A 158 23.23 19.50 -9.81
N TYR A 159 22.73 18.93 -8.71
CA TYR A 159 21.67 19.50 -7.89
C TYR A 159 22.03 20.90 -7.39
N ALA A 160 23.22 21.06 -6.81
CA ALA A 160 23.71 22.34 -6.31
C ALA A 160 23.74 23.42 -7.42
N GLN A 161 24.05 23.05 -8.66
CA GLN A 161 24.11 23.97 -9.80
C GLN A 161 22.74 24.37 -10.34
N HIS A 162 21.77 23.44 -10.37
CA HIS A 162 20.52 23.64 -11.12
C HIS A 162 19.29 23.94 -10.23
N TYR A 163 19.21 23.32 -9.05
CA TYR A 163 18.01 23.33 -8.20
C TYR A 163 18.31 23.80 -6.77
N GLY A 164 19.49 23.51 -6.22
CA GLY A 164 19.83 23.68 -4.82
C GLY A 164 19.61 25.10 -4.30
N ALA A 165 20.08 26.12 -5.02
CA ALA A 165 19.89 27.51 -4.59
C ALA A 165 18.42 27.95 -4.60
N LYS A 166 17.63 27.50 -5.58
CA LYS A 166 16.20 27.85 -5.68
C LYS A 166 15.39 27.20 -4.57
N ILE A 167 15.59 25.90 -4.35
CA ILE A 167 14.91 25.14 -3.30
C ILE A 167 15.33 25.68 -1.93
N ALA A 168 16.62 25.93 -1.68
CA ALA A 168 17.08 26.51 -0.42
C ALA A 168 16.47 27.90 -0.14
N GLY A 169 16.32 28.73 -1.17
CA GLY A 169 15.66 30.04 -1.05
C GLY A 169 14.18 29.92 -0.65
N LEU A 170 13.43 29.04 -1.32
CA LEU A 170 12.02 28.77 -1.01
C LEU A 170 11.86 28.16 0.40
N THR A 171 12.70 27.21 0.78
CA THR A 171 12.70 26.60 2.13
C THR A 171 12.99 27.64 3.21
N THR A 172 13.90 28.59 2.95
CA THR A 172 14.18 29.70 3.88
C THR A 172 12.97 30.62 4.02
N GLN A 173 12.33 31.00 2.91
CA GLN A 173 11.13 31.82 2.92
C GLN A 173 9.98 31.13 3.66
N MET A 174 9.78 29.84 3.41
CA MET A 174 8.76 29.03 4.10
C MET A 174 9.03 28.97 5.61
N SER A 175 10.28 28.78 6.01
CA SER A 175 10.66 28.73 7.43
C SER A 175 10.32 30.05 8.16
N GLY A 176 10.51 31.19 7.50
CA GLY A 176 10.08 32.50 8.02
C GLY A 176 8.56 32.59 8.19
N LEU A 177 7.80 32.19 7.18
CA LEU A 177 6.33 32.17 7.25
C LEU A 177 5.81 31.21 8.32
N MET A 178 6.46 30.07 8.51
CA MET A 178 6.10 29.10 9.55
C MET A 178 6.27 29.67 10.96
N GLY A 179 7.32 30.48 11.21
CA GLY A 179 7.49 31.18 12.48
C GLY A 179 6.35 32.17 12.77
N ASP A 180 6.00 32.99 11.78
CA ASP A 180 4.86 33.91 11.87
C ASP A 180 3.53 33.16 12.05
N PHE A 181 3.35 32.06 11.32
CA PHE A 181 2.16 31.23 11.37
C PHE A 181 1.99 30.58 12.75
N ALA A 182 3.07 30.06 13.34
CA ALA A 182 3.06 29.50 14.69
C ALA A 182 2.60 30.55 15.72
N SER A 183 3.15 31.76 15.65
CA SER A 183 2.78 32.86 16.54
C SER A 183 1.31 33.24 16.39
N ALA A 184 0.83 33.44 15.16
CA ALA A 184 -0.56 33.77 14.88
C ALA A 184 -1.53 32.65 15.29
N SER A 185 -1.16 31.38 15.05
CA SER A 185 -1.96 30.20 15.42
C SER A 185 -2.10 30.07 16.94
N ASN A 186 -1.00 30.26 17.67
CA ASN A 186 -1.00 30.21 19.13
C ASN A 186 -1.87 31.31 19.74
N LYS A 187 -1.80 32.52 19.16
CA LYS A 187 -2.62 33.67 19.59
C LYS A 187 -4.10 33.48 19.25
N ALA A 188 -4.43 32.88 18.11
CA ALA A 188 -5.80 32.55 17.75
C ALA A 188 -6.45 31.60 18.77
N GLY A 189 -5.69 30.64 19.30
CA GLY A 189 -6.15 29.73 20.36
C GLY A 189 -7.17 28.69 19.88
N GLY A 190 -7.76 27.96 20.84
CA GLY A 190 -8.80 26.96 20.56
C GLY A 190 -8.31 25.84 19.63
N GLY A 191 -9.18 25.39 18.71
CA GLY A 191 -8.84 24.36 17.72
C GLY A 191 -7.74 24.77 16.73
N TYR A 192 -7.37 26.05 16.68
CA TYR A 192 -6.36 26.54 15.75
C TYR A 192 -4.95 26.12 16.20
N GLN A 193 -4.74 25.93 17.51
CA GLN A 193 -3.46 25.45 18.03
C GLN A 193 -3.15 24.04 17.53
N SER A 194 -4.12 23.13 17.52
CA SER A 194 -3.89 21.75 17.07
C SER A 194 -3.71 21.64 15.55
N VAL A 195 -4.52 22.36 14.76
CA VAL A 195 -4.36 22.44 13.29
C VAL A 195 -3.04 23.13 12.93
N GLY A 196 -2.71 24.23 13.62
CA GLY A 196 -1.47 24.96 13.45
C GLY A 196 -0.25 24.08 13.72
N GLN A 197 -0.24 23.36 14.84
CA GLN A 197 0.86 22.43 15.16
C GLN A 197 0.97 21.30 14.14
N ALA A 198 -0.14 20.76 13.64
CA ALA A 198 -0.12 19.74 12.59
C ALA A 198 0.49 20.26 11.28
N ILE A 199 0.14 21.49 10.86
CA ILE A 199 0.74 22.14 9.69
C ILE A 199 2.24 22.41 9.91
N LEU A 200 2.64 22.82 11.12
CA LEU A 200 4.05 23.02 11.46
C LEU A 200 4.83 21.70 11.39
N ASN A 201 4.30 20.63 11.98
CA ASN A 201 4.90 19.31 11.93
C ASN A 201 5.00 18.79 10.50
N PHE A 202 3.94 18.93 9.70
CA PHE A 202 3.93 18.49 8.30
C PHE A 202 5.06 19.09 7.46
N ASN A 203 5.44 20.34 7.77
CA ASN A 203 6.47 21.10 7.07
C ASN A 203 7.84 21.10 7.78
N ASN A 204 7.97 20.39 8.91
CA ASN A 204 9.20 20.38 9.68
C ASN A 204 10.27 19.53 8.97
N PRO A 205 11.43 20.10 8.59
CA PRO A 205 12.51 19.34 7.96
C PRO A 205 13.05 18.19 8.82
N ALA A 206 12.93 18.29 10.15
CA ALA A 206 13.35 17.23 11.07
C ALA A 206 12.51 15.94 10.96
N PHE A 207 11.33 16.02 10.33
CA PHE A 207 10.46 14.85 10.08
C PHE A 207 10.56 14.36 8.63
N GLN A 208 11.62 14.77 7.95
CA GLN A 208 11.98 14.30 6.62
C GLN A 208 13.37 13.67 6.66
N MET A 209 13.63 12.76 5.71
CA MET A 209 14.92 12.12 5.52
C MET A 209 15.27 12.12 4.04
N GLN A 210 16.56 12.29 3.75
CA GLN A 210 17.05 12.18 2.38
C GLN A 210 17.14 10.71 2.00
N GLU A 211 16.44 10.32 0.95
CA GLU A 211 16.47 8.97 0.40
C GLU A 211 16.84 9.01 -1.08
N THR A 212 17.47 7.93 -1.54
CA THR A 212 17.74 7.73 -2.97
C THR A 212 16.54 7.04 -3.61
N ASP A 213 15.95 7.66 -4.63
CA ASP A 213 14.84 7.06 -5.37
C ASP A 213 15.33 6.07 -6.46
N GLN A 214 14.41 5.45 -7.18
CA GLN A 214 14.73 4.55 -8.30
C GLN A 214 15.49 5.22 -9.45
N SER A 215 15.44 6.55 -9.55
CA SER A 215 16.17 7.33 -10.54
C SER A 215 17.63 7.57 -10.14
N GLY A 216 17.97 7.27 -8.88
CA GLY A 216 19.25 7.62 -8.27
C GLY A 216 19.32 9.05 -7.77
N ALA A 217 18.21 9.79 -7.76
CA ALA A 217 18.13 11.14 -7.20
C ALA A 217 18.00 11.07 -5.68
N GLN A 218 18.71 11.95 -4.97
CA GLN A 218 18.56 12.09 -3.52
C GLN A 218 17.57 13.21 -3.21
N LEU A 219 16.44 12.83 -2.62
CA LEU A 219 15.31 13.73 -2.34
C LEU A 219 14.85 13.60 -0.89
N SER A 220 14.22 14.65 -0.38
CA SER A 220 13.72 14.69 1.00
C SER A 220 12.30 14.14 1.05
N TYR A 221 12.09 13.06 1.80
CA TYR A 221 10.79 12.39 1.97
C TYR A 221 10.35 12.42 3.42
N ARG A 222 9.04 12.48 3.64
CA ARG A 222 8.46 12.38 4.99
C ARG A 222 8.69 10.99 5.56
N THR A 223 9.11 10.92 6.81
CA THR A 223 9.54 9.66 7.41
C THR A 223 8.36 8.74 7.73
N TRP A 224 8.56 7.44 7.49
CA TRP A 224 7.64 6.37 7.90
C TRP A 224 8.42 5.31 8.67
N SER A 225 7.75 4.64 9.60
CA SER A 225 8.28 3.47 10.29
C SER A 225 7.59 2.22 9.76
N LEU A 226 8.38 1.24 9.31
CA LEU A 226 7.91 -0.09 8.94
C LEU A 226 8.53 -1.09 9.91
N GLN A 227 7.69 -1.86 10.60
CA GLN A 227 8.12 -2.79 11.64
C GLN A 227 7.45 -4.16 11.51
N PRO A 228 8.18 -5.28 11.49
CA PRO A 228 9.64 -5.35 11.59
C PRO A 228 10.35 -4.80 10.34
N ASP A 229 11.63 -4.47 10.48
CA ASP A 229 12.51 -4.23 9.34
C ASP A 229 12.59 -5.50 8.47
N LEU A 230 12.43 -5.35 7.14
CA LEU A 230 12.28 -6.48 6.24
C LEU A 230 13.56 -7.31 6.14
N LYS A 231 14.72 -6.66 6.08
CA LYS A 231 16.02 -7.32 6.01
C LYS A 231 16.26 -8.16 7.27
N SER A 232 16.02 -7.56 8.44
CA SER A 232 16.14 -8.25 9.72
C SER A 232 15.19 -9.44 9.83
N TRP A 233 13.93 -9.29 9.38
CA TRP A 233 12.96 -10.38 9.37
C TRP A 233 13.35 -11.51 8.40
N ILE A 234 13.86 -11.20 7.20
CA ILE A 234 14.37 -12.22 6.27
C ILE A 234 15.46 -13.07 6.94
N GLU A 235 16.37 -12.44 7.68
CA GLU A 235 17.42 -13.16 8.42
C GLU A 235 16.86 -13.98 9.61
N GLU A 236 15.74 -13.58 10.22
CA GLU A 236 15.01 -14.42 11.19
C GLU A 236 14.36 -15.64 10.53
N VAL A 237 13.76 -15.47 9.35
CA VAL A 237 13.18 -16.58 8.57
C VAL A 237 14.26 -17.59 8.19
N LYS A 238 15.43 -17.12 7.72
CA LYS A 238 16.57 -17.99 7.37
C LYS A 238 17.10 -18.78 8.57
N ARG A 239 16.95 -18.25 9.79
CA ARG A 239 17.26 -18.93 11.06
C ARG A 239 16.14 -19.86 11.57
N GLY A 240 15.01 -19.94 10.87
CA GLY A 240 13.87 -20.78 11.25
C GLY A 240 13.07 -20.24 12.46
N GLN A 241 13.13 -18.92 12.71
CA GLN A 241 12.52 -18.28 13.88
C GLN A 241 11.21 -17.54 13.56
N ALA A 242 10.87 -17.41 12.28
CA ALA A 242 9.66 -16.71 11.86
C ALA A 242 8.40 -17.60 11.93
N SER A 243 7.25 -16.95 12.09
CA SER A 243 5.94 -17.58 11.90
C SER A 243 5.79 -18.10 10.48
N THR A 244 5.02 -19.17 10.30
CA THR A 244 4.70 -19.74 8.98
C THR A 244 3.28 -19.37 8.57
N LEU A 245 2.99 -19.47 7.27
CA LEU A 245 1.65 -19.34 6.72
C LEU A 245 1.14 -20.71 6.30
N ASN A 246 -0.14 -20.99 6.55
CA ASN A 246 -0.86 -22.10 5.93
C ASN A 246 -2.35 -21.74 5.80
N LEU A 247 -2.80 -21.53 4.57
CA LEU A 247 -4.18 -21.22 4.21
C LEU A 247 -4.67 -22.32 3.29
N THR A 248 -5.85 -22.90 3.56
CA THR A 248 -6.42 -23.95 2.71
C THR A 248 -7.85 -23.60 2.36
N ILE A 249 -8.16 -23.57 1.07
CA ILE A 249 -9.52 -23.49 0.55
C ILE A 249 -9.95 -24.84 -0.03
N THR A 250 -11.24 -25.14 0.10
CA THR A 250 -11.90 -26.33 -0.46
C THR A 250 -13.27 -25.94 -0.99
N THR A 251 -13.99 -26.89 -1.59
CA THR A 251 -15.41 -26.75 -1.97
C THR A 251 -16.32 -26.29 -0.83
N HIS A 252 -15.92 -26.54 0.42
CA HIS A 252 -16.68 -26.22 1.63
C HIS A 252 -16.21 -24.94 2.33
N THR A 253 -15.22 -24.25 1.78
CA THR A 253 -14.73 -23.01 2.38
C THR A 253 -15.81 -21.94 2.33
N LYS A 254 -16.05 -21.32 3.49
CA LYS A 254 -17.03 -20.24 3.63
C LYS A 254 -16.61 -19.03 2.82
N THR A 255 -17.60 -18.32 2.31
CA THR A 255 -17.41 -17.14 1.45
C THR A 255 -18.14 -15.92 2.01
N GLU A 256 -18.44 -15.95 3.32
CA GLU A 256 -19.05 -14.83 4.04
C GLU A 256 -18.05 -13.68 4.22
N SER A 257 -17.35 -13.28 3.16
CA SER A 257 -16.70 -11.98 3.12
C SER A 257 -17.81 -10.93 3.00
N LYS A 258 -18.29 -10.44 4.15
CA LYS A 258 -19.04 -9.19 4.18
C LYS A 258 -18.04 -8.10 3.81
N THR A 259 -17.91 -7.79 2.52
CA THR A 259 -17.06 -6.68 2.08
C THR A 259 -17.66 -5.39 2.61
N GLN A 260 -17.03 -4.84 3.67
CA GLN A 260 -17.37 -3.53 4.23
C GLN A 260 -17.13 -2.38 3.23
N TRP A 261 -16.53 -2.70 2.09
CA TRP A 261 -16.28 -1.82 0.94
C TRP A 261 -17.54 -1.41 0.15
N GLY A 262 -18.73 -1.93 0.48
CA GLY A 262 -20.02 -1.50 -0.12
C GLY A 262 -20.31 -2.03 -1.53
N ALA A 263 -19.35 -2.70 -2.17
CA ALA A 263 -19.53 -3.48 -3.40
C ALA A 263 -19.32 -4.97 -3.12
N SER A 264 -20.09 -5.85 -3.77
CA SER A 264 -19.86 -7.30 -3.70
C SER A 264 -18.43 -7.61 -4.13
N ALA A 265 -17.69 -8.41 -3.35
CA ALA A 265 -16.29 -8.76 -3.61
C ALA A 265 -15.98 -9.15 -5.07
N LYS A 266 -16.96 -9.77 -5.74
CA LYS A 266 -16.98 -10.11 -7.18
C LYS A 266 -16.56 -9.00 -8.15
N ALA A 267 -16.82 -7.73 -7.84
CA ALA A 267 -16.47 -6.63 -8.73
C ALA A 267 -14.98 -6.24 -8.68
N GLY A 268 -14.26 -6.63 -7.61
CA GLY A 268 -12.83 -6.33 -7.45
C GLY A 268 -11.91 -7.44 -7.95
N PHE A 269 -12.32 -8.70 -7.81
CA PHE A 269 -11.57 -9.88 -8.28
C PHE A 269 -11.99 -10.29 -9.70
N LEU A 270 -11.96 -9.36 -10.65
CA LEU A 270 -12.38 -9.61 -12.04
C LEU A 270 -11.47 -10.60 -12.78
N TYR A 271 -10.30 -10.88 -12.23
CA TYR A 271 -9.31 -11.81 -12.77
C TYR A 271 -9.31 -13.12 -11.97
N GLY A 272 -9.17 -14.24 -12.68
CA GLY A 272 -9.09 -15.57 -12.08
C GLY A 272 -7.94 -15.69 -11.08
N ILE A 273 -7.98 -16.72 -10.23
CA ILE A 273 -6.91 -16.95 -9.23
C ILE A 273 -5.58 -17.37 -9.87
N PHE A 274 -5.60 -17.79 -11.13
CA PHE A 274 -4.41 -18.04 -11.93
C PHE A 274 -4.18 -16.91 -12.93
N ASN A 275 -2.94 -16.44 -13.03
CA ASN A 275 -2.49 -15.49 -14.04
C ASN A 275 -1.23 -16.02 -14.74
N PHE A 276 -1.16 -15.84 -16.06
CA PHE A 276 -0.08 -16.37 -16.89
C PHE A 276 0.48 -15.26 -17.81
N GLY A 277 1.80 -15.08 -17.81
CA GLY A 277 2.47 -14.07 -18.64
C GLY A 277 2.75 -12.75 -17.92
N GLY A 278 3.78 -12.03 -18.37
CA GLY A 278 4.28 -10.81 -17.71
C GLY A 278 3.26 -9.66 -17.68
N SER A 279 3.52 -8.69 -16.80
CA SER A 279 2.65 -7.64 -16.26
C SER A 279 1.87 -6.71 -17.23
N GLY A 280 1.84 -6.99 -18.53
CA GLY A 280 1.17 -6.15 -19.55
C GLY A 280 0.16 -6.85 -20.48
N GLY A 281 -0.11 -8.16 -20.34
CA GLY A 281 -1.02 -8.86 -21.26
C GLY A 281 -1.25 -10.35 -20.97
N GLY A 282 -1.41 -10.71 -19.70
CA GLY A 282 -1.52 -12.10 -19.27
C GLY A 282 -2.89 -12.75 -19.50
N THR A 283 -2.89 -14.08 -19.65
CA THR A 283 -4.11 -14.89 -19.65
C THR A 283 -4.52 -15.16 -18.20
N HIS A 284 -5.78 -14.90 -17.87
CA HIS A 284 -6.33 -15.22 -16.56
C HIS A 284 -7.21 -16.46 -16.65
N LEU A 285 -7.04 -17.38 -15.70
CA LEU A 285 -7.86 -18.59 -15.63
C LEU A 285 -8.58 -18.65 -14.30
N ASN A 286 -9.90 -18.83 -14.39
CA ASN A 286 -10.73 -19.14 -13.23
C ASN A 286 -10.87 -20.66 -13.10
N VAL A 287 -10.94 -21.14 -11.86
CA VAL A 287 -11.08 -22.56 -11.54
C VAL A 287 -12.50 -22.88 -11.16
N ASP A 288 -12.98 -24.05 -11.56
CA ASP A 288 -14.23 -24.57 -11.06
C ASP A 288 -14.05 -25.10 -9.63
N THR A 289 -14.63 -24.39 -8.66
CA THR A 289 -14.58 -24.75 -7.24
C THR A 289 -15.69 -25.70 -6.83
N ASN A 290 -16.53 -26.18 -7.77
CA ASN A 290 -17.62 -27.10 -7.47
C ASN A 290 -17.24 -28.58 -7.63
N GLU A 291 -16.05 -28.88 -8.16
CA GLU A 291 -15.56 -30.25 -8.22
C GLU A 291 -15.29 -30.79 -6.81
N THR A 292 -15.75 -32.00 -6.49
CA THR A 292 -15.68 -32.58 -5.13
C THR A 292 -14.28 -32.61 -4.54
N ASP A 293 -13.25 -32.66 -5.38
CA ASP A 293 -11.86 -32.82 -4.99
C ASP A 293 -11.09 -31.49 -5.03
N PHE A 294 -11.76 -30.37 -5.32
CA PHE A 294 -11.12 -29.06 -5.36
C PHE A 294 -10.51 -28.71 -4.00
N ARG A 295 -9.20 -28.43 -4.01
CA ARG A 295 -8.45 -28.00 -2.86
C ARG A 295 -7.27 -27.16 -3.30
N MET A 296 -7.03 -26.03 -2.64
CA MET A 296 -5.80 -25.26 -2.80
C MET A 296 -5.25 -24.88 -1.43
N THR A 297 -3.96 -25.06 -1.25
CA THR A 297 -3.23 -24.72 -0.02
C THR A 297 -2.09 -23.79 -0.36
N TRP A 298 -2.08 -22.60 0.27
CA TRP A 298 -0.98 -21.64 0.25
C TRP A 298 -0.22 -21.76 1.55
N ALA A 299 1.07 -22.04 1.46
CA ALA A 299 1.98 -22.08 2.59
C ALA A 299 3.15 -21.12 2.37
N ALA A 300 3.85 -20.74 3.44
CA ALA A 300 5.10 -19.99 3.33
C ALA A 300 6.05 -20.36 4.47
N LYS A 301 7.35 -20.37 4.18
CA LYS A 301 8.38 -20.61 5.21
C LYS A 301 8.45 -19.50 6.25
N GLY A 302 8.15 -18.27 5.83
CA GLY A 302 8.04 -17.12 6.70
C GLY A 302 6.78 -16.33 6.38
N PHE A 303 6.15 -15.80 7.42
CA PHE A 303 5.03 -14.87 7.35
C PHE A 303 5.23 -13.77 8.40
N THR A 304 4.98 -12.52 8.01
CA THR A 304 4.91 -11.41 8.96
C THR A 304 3.94 -10.33 8.52
N ALA A 305 3.52 -9.54 9.51
CA ALA A 305 2.74 -8.33 9.35
C ALA A 305 3.67 -7.13 9.57
N VAL A 306 4.07 -6.46 8.48
CA VAL A 306 4.89 -5.25 8.52
C VAL A 306 3.97 -4.06 8.78
N ARG A 307 3.96 -3.58 10.02
CA ARG A 307 3.17 -2.43 10.46
C ARG A 307 3.78 -1.14 9.94
N ILE A 308 2.95 -0.30 9.36
CA ILE A 308 3.29 1.02 8.84
C ILE A 308 2.79 2.07 9.83
N ALA A 309 3.68 2.97 10.24
CA ALA A 309 3.32 4.14 11.01
C ALA A 309 3.91 5.40 10.37
N ALA A 310 3.09 6.42 10.19
CA ALA A 310 3.57 7.73 9.81
C ALA A 310 4.43 8.34 10.94
N GLY A 311 5.48 9.06 10.55
CA GLY A 311 6.33 9.80 11.49
C GLY A 311 5.61 10.99 12.15
N GLN A 312 6.37 11.82 12.86
CA GLN A 312 5.84 12.95 13.64
C GLN A 312 5.19 14.06 12.79
N TRP A 313 5.30 14.00 11.46
CA TRP A 313 4.64 14.90 10.52
C TRP A 313 3.13 14.69 10.43
N TYR A 314 2.62 13.53 10.88
CA TYR A 314 1.21 13.14 10.79
C TYR A 314 0.50 13.17 12.13
N SER A 315 -0.77 13.58 12.15
CA SER A 315 -1.63 13.56 13.33
C SER A 315 -3.03 13.05 13.00
N GLN A 316 -3.29 11.79 13.35
CA GLN A 316 -4.63 11.18 13.24
C GLN A 316 -5.66 11.89 14.14
N GLN A 317 -5.23 12.37 15.30
CA GLN A 317 -6.11 13.06 16.25
C GLN A 317 -6.75 14.31 15.63
N VAL A 318 -6.00 15.07 14.81
CA VAL A 318 -6.55 16.23 14.11
C VAL A 318 -7.60 15.81 13.08
N LEU A 319 -7.34 14.74 12.31
CA LEU A 319 -8.32 14.22 11.34
C LEU A 319 -9.61 13.74 12.03
N GLN A 320 -9.49 13.06 13.17
CA GLN A 320 -10.64 12.64 13.97
C GLN A 320 -11.43 13.81 14.52
N THR A 321 -10.73 14.82 15.05
CA THR A 321 -11.36 16.02 15.63
C THR A 321 -12.17 16.78 14.58
N PHE A 322 -11.65 16.91 13.36
CA PHE A 322 -12.27 17.66 12.27
C PHE A 322 -12.89 16.77 11.20
N LYS A 323 -13.27 15.53 11.52
CA LYS A 323 -13.77 14.57 10.52
C LYS A 323 -14.99 15.04 9.75
N ASN A 324 -15.84 15.84 10.40
CA ASN A 324 -17.06 16.41 9.85
C ASN A 324 -16.91 17.90 9.48
N GLY A 325 -15.67 18.42 9.45
CA GLY A 325 -15.39 19.84 9.29
C GLY A 325 -15.49 20.64 10.61
N PRO A 326 -15.75 21.96 10.55
CA PRO A 326 -16.15 22.68 9.34
C PRO A 326 -15.01 22.86 8.33
N TRP A 327 -15.38 23.04 7.07
CA TRP A 327 -14.45 23.19 5.95
C TRP A 327 -14.47 24.63 5.44
N LEU A 328 -13.31 25.14 5.01
CA LEU A 328 -13.22 26.48 4.41
C LEU A 328 -14.15 26.58 3.20
N PRO A 329 -15.07 27.57 3.12
CA PRO A 329 -16.02 27.70 2.01
C PRO A 329 -15.37 27.86 0.64
N SER A 330 -14.19 28.49 0.59
CA SER A 330 -13.39 28.65 -0.64
C SER A 330 -12.62 27.39 -1.03
N GLY A 331 -12.55 26.38 -0.16
CA GLY A 331 -11.84 25.14 -0.38
C GLY A 331 -12.66 24.11 -1.16
N PRO A 332 -12.01 23.05 -1.69
CA PRO A 332 -12.70 21.98 -2.41
C PRO A 332 -13.72 21.23 -1.55
N PHE A 333 -13.48 21.11 -0.23
CA PHE A 333 -14.42 20.42 0.67
C PHE A 333 -15.60 21.31 1.08
N GLY A 334 -15.37 22.60 1.36
CA GLY A 334 -16.44 23.53 1.74
C GLY A 334 -17.39 23.87 0.58
N SER A 335 -16.87 23.89 -0.65
CA SER A 335 -17.69 24.05 -1.87
C SER A 335 -18.41 22.77 -2.30
N GLY A 336 -18.06 21.61 -1.71
CA GLY A 336 -18.57 20.30 -2.14
C GLY A 336 -17.97 19.78 -3.44
N ALA A 337 -16.95 20.44 -4.00
CA ALA A 337 -16.24 19.99 -5.20
C ALA A 337 -15.45 18.69 -4.98
N ALA A 338 -15.05 18.42 -3.73
CA ALA A 338 -14.43 17.16 -3.32
C ALA A 338 -14.96 16.70 -1.96
N GLN A 339 -14.74 15.43 -1.66
CA GLN A 339 -14.96 14.86 -0.32
C GLN A 339 -13.61 14.58 0.32
N PRO A 340 -13.42 14.85 1.63
CA PRO A 340 -12.16 14.54 2.29
C PRO A 340 -11.98 13.03 2.50
N TYR A 341 -13.06 12.31 2.82
CA TYR A 341 -13.02 10.91 3.24
C TYR A 341 -14.06 10.04 2.52
N GLY A 342 -14.02 8.74 2.80
CA GLY A 342 -14.91 7.73 2.21
C GLY A 342 -14.46 7.28 0.82
N GLN A 343 -15.28 6.46 0.15
CA GLN A 343 -14.94 5.82 -1.12
C GLN A 343 -14.51 6.79 -2.24
N LYS A 344 -15.10 7.99 -2.26
CA LYS A 344 -14.78 9.04 -3.23
C LYS A 344 -13.92 10.15 -2.62
N GLY A 345 -13.40 9.92 -1.42
CA GLY A 345 -12.61 10.88 -0.68
C GLY A 345 -11.22 11.06 -1.29
N THR A 346 -10.67 12.26 -1.19
CA THR A 346 -9.27 12.53 -1.54
C THR A 346 -8.32 11.79 -0.60
N PHE A 347 -8.71 11.61 0.66
CA PHE A 347 -8.01 10.82 1.66
C PHE A 347 -8.88 9.62 2.07
N ALA A 348 -9.10 8.67 1.17
CA ALA A 348 -10.01 7.55 1.41
C ALA A 348 -9.41 6.46 2.33
N LEU A 349 -8.13 6.16 2.15
CA LEU A 349 -7.42 5.04 2.77
C LEU A 349 -6.01 5.43 3.18
N GLN A 350 -5.51 4.78 4.22
CA GLN A 350 -4.10 4.86 4.61
C GLN A 350 -3.57 3.45 4.89
N PRO A 351 -2.55 2.97 4.17
CA PRO A 351 -1.89 1.71 4.48
C PRO A 351 -1.34 1.69 5.92
N VAL A 352 -1.64 0.63 6.67
CA VAL A 352 -1.20 0.45 8.07
C VAL A 352 -0.53 -0.88 8.34
N VAL A 353 -0.75 -1.91 7.51
CA VAL A 353 -0.03 -3.18 7.57
C VAL A 353 0.18 -3.74 6.17
N ILE A 354 1.37 -4.26 5.89
CA ILE A 354 1.66 -5.07 4.71
C ILE A 354 1.91 -6.50 5.17
N TYR A 355 1.16 -7.46 4.65
CA TYR A 355 1.37 -8.88 4.95
C TYR A 355 2.28 -9.49 3.89
N VAL A 356 3.39 -10.09 4.32
CA VAL A 356 4.39 -10.65 3.41
C VAL A 356 4.65 -12.13 3.71
N ALA A 357 4.96 -12.89 2.67
CA ALA A 357 5.36 -14.29 2.73
C ALA A 357 6.75 -14.48 2.11
N TYR A 358 7.62 -15.19 2.81
CA TYR A 358 8.93 -15.60 2.33
C TYR A 358 8.88 -17.05 1.83
N GLN A 359 9.37 -17.26 0.60
CA GLN A 359 9.36 -18.56 -0.09
C GLN A 359 8.00 -19.27 0.00
N PRO A 360 6.95 -18.68 -0.62
CA PRO A 360 5.64 -19.30 -0.65
C PRO A 360 5.65 -20.63 -1.42
N SER A 361 4.70 -21.49 -1.10
CA SER A 361 4.40 -22.73 -1.80
C SER A 361 2.90 -22.83 -2.01
N VAL A 362 2.48 -23.27 -3.20
CA VAL A 362 1.07 -23.54 -3.51
C VAL A 362 0.92 -24.99 -3.92
N SER A 363 0.08 -25.73 -3.20
CA SER A 363 -0.37 -27.06 -3.55
C SER A 363 -1.84 -27.02 -3.95
N ALA A 364 -2.19 -27.58 -5.10
CA ALA A 364 -3.55 -27.52 -5.61
C ALA A 364 -3.98 -28.83 -6.27
N THR A 365 -5.25 -29.20 -6.07
CA THR A 365 -6.01 -30.19 -6.83
C THR A 365 -7.14 -29.44 -7.53
N VAL A 366 -7.14 -29.49 -8.85
CA VAL A 366 -8.02 -28.67 -9.71
C VAL A 366 -8.58 -29.50 -10.87
N ASP A 367 -9.48 -28.89 -11.63
CA ASP A 367 -10.02 -29.50 -12.85
C ASP A 367 -8.92 -29.75 -13.91
N GLN A 368 -9.17 -30.66 -14.84
CA GLN A 368 -8.18 -31.09 -15.84
C GLN A 368 -7.70 -29.93 -16.74
N LYS A 369 -8.57 -28.97 -17.05
CA LYS A 369 -8.21 -27.85 -17.92
C LYS A 369 -7.24 -26.94 -17.19
N THR A 370 -7.55 -26.56 -15.95
CA THR A 370 -6.67 -25.76 -15.10
C THR A 370 -5.32 -26.43 -14.88
N TYR A 371 -5.33 -27.72 -14.53
CA TYR A 371 -4.09 -28.48 -14.35
C TYR A 371 -3.20 -28.44 -15.60
N SER A 372 -3.78 -28.72 -16.77
CA SER A 372 -3.05 -28.78 -18.04
C SER A 372 -2.48 -27.42 -18.44
N GLU A 373 -3.22 -26.33 -18.22
CA GLU A 373 -2.78 -24.97 -18.52
C GLU A 373 -1.61 -24.54 -17.64
N VAL A 374 -1.70 -24.77 -16.33
CA VAL A 374 -0.64 -24.45 -15.35
C VAL A 374 0.62 -25.26 -15.67
N LYS A 375 0.48 -26.56 -15.96
CA LYS A 375 1.60 -27.43 -16.35
C LYS A 375 2.26 -27.00 -17.64
N THR A 376 1.48 -26.68 -18.66
CA THR A 376 1.99 -26.25 -19.97
C THR A 376 2.73 -24.91 -19.86
N THR A 377 2.16 -23.95 -19.13
CA THR A 377 2.78 -22.64 -18.91
C THR A 377 4.10 -22.77 -18.17
N TRP A 378 4.13 -23.59 -17.10
CA TRP A 378 5.36 -23.88 -16.36
C TRP A 378 6.43 -24.55 -17.23
N GLN A 379 6.06 -25.58 -18.01
CA GLN A 379 6.98 -26.29 -18.89
C GLN A 379 7.53 -25.42 -20.02
N ALA A 380 6.78 -24.40 -20.43
CA ALA A 380 7.24 -23.38 -21.37
C ALA A 380 8.26 -22.39 -20.74
N GLY A 381 8.53 -22.47 -19.44
CA GLY A 381 9.42 -21.57 -18.72
C GLY A 381 8.84 -20.18 -18.49
N LEU A 382 7.51 -20.05 -18.56
CA LEU A 382 6.80 -18.80 -18.35
C LEU A 382 6.49 -18.58 -16.86
N GLU A 383 6.22 -17.32 -16.51
CA GLU A 383 5.76 -16.95 -15.18
C GLU A 383 4.31 -17.44 -14.94
N VAL A 384 4.09 -18.00 -13.75
CA VAL A 384 2.78 -18.49 -13.29
C VAL A 384 2.44 -17.81 -11.97
N GLY A 385 1.41 -16.98 -11.97
CA GLY A 385 0.83 -16.44 -10.75
C GLY A 385 -0.34 -17.27 -10.24
N ILE A 386 -0.35 -17.54 -8.93
CA ILE A 386 -1.40 -18.32 -8.24
C ILE A 386 -1.80 -17.59 -6.95
N GLY A 387 -2.95 -16.94 -6.98
CA GLY A 387 -3.37 -16.02 -5.93
C GLY A 387 -2.40 -14.84 -5.84
N PRO A 388 -1.92 -14.47 -4.65
CA PRO A 388 -1.03 -13.31 -4.46
C PRO A 388 0.42 -13.59 -4.84
N PHE A 389 0.76 -14.83 -5.25
CA PHE A 389 2.13 -15.23 -5.48
C PHE A 389 2.43 -15.47 -6.95
N THR A 390 3.66 -15.21 -7.35
CA THR A 390 4.24 -15.55 -8.64
C THR A 390 5.35 -16.60 -8.49
N PHE A 391 5.52 -17.42 -9.52
CA PHE A 391 6.48 -18.50 -9.61
C PHE A 391 7.08 -18.57 -11.02
N GLY A 392 8.36 -18.94 -11.11
CA GLY A 392 9.07 -19.08 -12.38
C GLY A 392 9.44 -17.74 -13.03
N GLY A 393 9.62 -17.74 -14.36
CA GLY A 393 10.03 -16.56 -15.14
C GLY A 393 11.53 -16.27 -15.11
N SER A 394 12.07 -15.73 -16.21
CA SER A 394 13.52 -15.49 -16.38
C SER A 394 14.08 -14.32 -15.55
N THR A 395 13.22 -13.47 -15.00
CA THR A 395 13.60 -12.24 -14.30
C THR A 395 14.03 -12.44 -12.85
N GLN A 396 13.76 -13.60 -12.24
CA GLN A 396 14.14 -13.90 -10.84
C GLN A 396 15.22 -14.98 -10.69
N GLY A 397 15.83 -15.46 -11.78
CA GLY A 397 16.84 -16.53 -11.69
C GLY A 397 16.31 -17.84 -11.06
N SER A 398 15.03 -18.15 -11.30
CA SER A 398 14.22 -19.04 -10.46
C SER A 398 14.81 -20.46 -10.32
N LYS A 399 15.19 -20.80 -9.08
CA LYS A 399 15.36 -22.19 -8.62
C LYS A 399 14.04 -22.78 -8.09
N ASP A 400 12.91 -22.20 -8.52
CA ASP A 400 11.59 -22.62 -8.09
C ASP A 400 11.34 -24.07 -8.53
N ASP A 401 10.75 -24.86 -7.64
CA ASP A 401 10.51 -26.30 -7.86
C ASP A 401 9.02 -26.55 -8.06
N ALA A 402 8.69 -27.42 -9.01
CA ALA A 402 7.32 -27.85 -9.25
C ALA A 402 7.21 -29.37 -9.31
N LYS A 403 6.32 -29.92 -8.48
CA LYS A 403 5.96 -31.34 -8.44
C LYS A 403 4.59 -31.52 -9.06
N TRP A 404 4.47 -32.52 -9.91
CA TRP A 404 3.26 -32.81 -10.69
C TRP A 404 2.78 -34.23 -10.39
N ASP A 405 1.48 -34.38 -10.18
CA ASP A 405 0.78 -35.65 -10.08
C ASP A 405 -0.37 -35.67 -11.09
N ASP A 406 -0.09 -36.27 -12.25
CA ASP A 406 -1.02 -36.37 -13.37
C ASP A 406 -2.26 -37.23 -13.04
N ALA A 407 -2.13 -38.21 -12.16
CA ALA A 407 -3.23 -39.12 -11.82
C ALA A 407 -4.30 -38.40 -10.99
N ASN A 408 -3.87 -37.53 -10.07
CA ASN A 408 -4.76 -36.80 -9.18
C ASN A 408 -5.02 -35.35 -9.63
N ARG A 409 -4.50 -34.93 -10.79
CA ARG A 409 -4.59 -33.54 -11.28
C ARG A 409 -4.11 -32.54 -10.23
N SER A 410 -3.05 -32.91 -9.52
CA SER A 410 -2.51 -32.10 -8.44
C SER A 410 -1.09 -31.67 -8.70
N PHE A 411 -0.73 -30.50 -8.21
CA PHE A 411 0.61 -29.97 -8.32
C PHE A 411 1.02 -29.25 -7.04
N THR A 412 2.32 -29.08 -6.87
CA THR A 412 2.90 -28.22 -5.83
C THR A 412 4.02 -27.40 -6.43
N ILE A 413 3.93 -26.08 -6.36
CA ILE A 413 4.98 -25.15 -6.80
C ILE A 413 5.52 -24.42 -5.59
N THR A 414 6.84 -24.40 -5.43
CA THR A 414 7.54 -23.75 -4.32
C THR A 414 8.49 -22.69 -4.85
N SER A 415 8.36 -21.47 -4.34
CA SER A 415 9.29 -20.39 -4.65
C SER A 415 10.60 -20.58 -3.89
N ALA A 416 11.71 -20.41 -4.60
CA ALA A 416 13.05 -20.33 -4.07
C ALA A 416 13.56 -18.89 -3.97
N SER A 417 12.73 -17.90 -4.31
CA SER A 417 13.08 -16.48 -4.25
C SER A 417 13.55 -16.07 -2.85
N GLU A 418 14.58 -15.23 -2.80
CA GLU A 418 15.01 -14.58 -1.56
C GLU A 418 14.23 -13.28 -1.30
N HIS A 419 13.43 -12.83 -2.26
CA HIS A 419 12.54 -11.69 -2.08
C HIS A 419 11.18 -12.16 -1.59
N PRO A 420 10.69 -11.65 -0.44
CA PRO A 420 9.35 -11.93 0.04
C PRO A 420 8.30 -11.39 -0.94
N GLN A 421 7.12 -12.02 -0.97
CA GLN A 421 5.99 -11.58 -1.80
C GLN A 421 4.87 -11.03 -0.91
N VAL A 422 4.16 -10.01 -1.40
CA VAL A 422 3.07 -9.35 -0.67
C VAL A 422 1.76 -10.11 -0.87
N ILE A 423 1.10 -10.46 0.24
CA ILE A 423 -0.18 -11.17 0.25
C ILE A 423 -1.35 -10.18 0.18
N ALA A 424 -1.28 -9.16 1.03
CA ALA A 424 -2.36 -8.24 1.27
C ALA A 424 -1.86 -6.96 1.96
N VAL A 425 -2.66 -5.90 1.86
CA VAL A 425 -2.44 -4.64 2.57
C VAL A 425 -3.68 -4.36 3.42
N LEU A 426 -3.48 -4.14 4.72
CA LEU A 426 -4.50 -3.58 5.59
C LEU A 426 -4.40 -2.06 5.54
N ASN A 427 -5.53 -1.43 5.27
CA ASN A 427 -5.67 0.01 5.30
C ASN A 427 -6.55 0.45 6.47
N ASN A 428 -6.24 1.61 7.02
CA ASN A 428 -7.19 2.36 7.81
C ASN A 428 -8.20 3.03 6.87
N VAL A 429 -9.49 2.84 7.12
CA VAL A 429 -10.55 3.54 6.40
C VAL A 429 -10.68 4.94 7.01
N MET A 430 -10.29 5.95 6.24
CA MET A 430 -10.12 7.30 6.77
C MET A 430 -11.45 7.96 7.15
N PRO A 431 -11.47 8.82 8.19
CA PRO A 431 -10.33 9.35 8.96
C PRO A 431 -9.75 8.37 10.02
N GLY A 432 -10.21 7.12 10.00
CA GLY A 432 -9.92 6.08 10.96
C GLY A 432 -11.01 5.91 12.00
N ASN A 433 -10.83 4.93 12.89
CA ASN A 433 -11.52 4.87 14.17
C ASN A 433 -10.57 5.26 15.29
#